data_AF-A0A931WKD2-F1
#
_entry.id   AF-A0A931WKD2-F1
#
_cell.length_a   1.000
_cell.length_b   1.000
_cell.length_c   1.000
_cell.angle_alpha   90.00
_cell.angle_beta   90.00
_cell.angle_gamma   90.00
#
_symmetry.space_group_name_H-M   'P 1'
#
loop_
_entity.id
_entity.type
_entity.pdbx_description
1 polymer ?
#
loop_
_entity_poly.entity_id
_entity_poly.type
_entity_poly.pdbx_seq_one_letter_code
_entity_poly.pdbx_strand_id
1 'polypeptide(L)'
;MKVKPEQIERLVEQLMKTYRANDLMVAKAREDTIRTTIKEIVARNFQEEEAIEEEARKMLASHGGQVKGVREMDPYKMFVLIKQKLAQKRGFIL
;
A
#
# COMPACT_ATOMS: atom_id res chain seq x y z
N MET A 1 4.33 -1.86 4.59
CA MET A 1 5.13 -3.09 4.35
C MET A 1 6.35 -2.76 3.50
N LYS A 2 7.51 -3.39 3.77
CA LYS A 2 8.70 -3.20 2.92
C LYS A 2 8.70 -4.21 1.77
N VAL A 3 8.44 -3.73 0.56
CA VAL A 3 8.45 -4.54 -0.66
C VAL A 3 9.78 -4.36 -1.38
N LYS A 4 10.40 -5.46 -1.80
CA LYS A 4 11.65 -5.40 -2.55
C LYS A 4 11.40 -5.03 -4.02
N PRO A 5 12.31 -4.29 -4.68
CA PRO A 5 12.16 -3.92 -6.08
C PRO A 5 11.93 -5.11 -7.02
N GLU A 6 12.55 -6.25 -6.74
CA GLU A 6 12.41 -7.46 -7.56
C GLU A 6 11.00 -8.08 -7.47
N GLN A 7 10.31 -7.87 -6.34
CA GLN A 7 8.93 -8.33 -6.17
C GLN A 7 7.95 -7.47 -6.97
N ILE A 8 8.20 -6.15 -7.03
CA ILE A 8 7.44 -5.23 -7.87
C ILE A 8 7.62 -5.60 -9.34
N GLU A 9 8.85 -5.87 -9.78
CA GLU A 9 9.12 -6.28 -11.17
C GLU A 9 8.34 -7.54 -11.56
N ARG A 10 8.36 -8.57 -10.70
CA ARG A 10 7.60 -9.82 -10.94
C ARG A 10 6.09 -9.59 -11.02
N LEU A 11 5.56 -8.72 -10.16
CA LEU A 11 4.14 -8.35 -10.19
C LEU A 11 3.78 -7.64 -11.50
N VAL A 12 4.60 -6.69 -11.94
CA VAL A 12 4.40 -5.96 -13.21
C VAL A 12 4.38 -6.93 -14.39
N GLU A 13 5.33 -7.87 -14.45
CA GLU A 13 5.35 -8.90 -15.50
C GLU A 13 4.08 -9.74 -15.52
N GLN A 14 3.62 -10.17 -14.34
CA GLN A 14 2.41 -10.98 -14.22
C GLN A 14 1.16 -10.20 -14.61
N LEU A 15 1.06 -8.92 -14.23
CA LEU A 15 -0.03 -8.03 -14.65
C LEU A 15 -0.05 -7.88 -16.17
N MET A 16 1.08 -7.54 -16.78
CA MET A 16 1.19 -7.38 -18.22
C MET A 16 0.88 -8.66 -18.99
N LYS A 17 1.30 -9.83 -18.48
CA LYS A 17 0.97 -11.13 -19.07
C LYS A 17 -0.53 -11.40 -18.98
N THR A 18 -1.13 -11.17 -17.82
CA THR A 18 -2.56 -11.45 -17.57
C THR A 18 -3.46 -10.53 -18.38
N TYR A 19 -3.14 -9.23 -18.45
CA TYR A 19 -3.95 -8.25 -19.16
C TYR A 19 -3.93 -8.51 -20.67
N ARG A 20 -2.80 -8.94 -21.21
CA ARG A 20 -2.68 -9.38 -22.62
C ARG A 20 -3.43 -10.68 -22.88
N ALA A 21 -3.28 -11.68 -22.01
CA ALA A 21 -3.94 -12.98 -22.20
C ALA A 21 -5.46 -12.91 -22.13
N ASN A 22 -6.03 -11.89 -21.50
CA ASN A 22 -7.47 -11.69 -21.35
C ASN A 22 -8.02 -10.53 -22.21
N ASP A 23 -7.23 -10.00 -23.15
CA ASP A 23 -7.60 -8.86 -24.00
C ASP A 23 -8.11 -7.63 -23.21
N LEU A 24 -7.61 -7.43 -21.99
CA LEU A 24 -8.00 -6.33 -21.09
C LEU A 24 -7.21 -5.03 -21.34
N MET A 25 -6.28 -5.04 -22.30
CA MET A 25 -5.47 -3.87 -22.64
C MET A 25 -5.19 -3.78 -24.13
N VAL A 26 -5.12 -2.54 -24.63
CA VAL A 26 -4.60 -2.22 -25.96
C VAL A 26 -3.38 -1.33 -25.79
N ALA A 27 -2.22 -1.82 -26.23
CA ALA A 27 -0.98 -1.05 -26.14
C ALA A 27 -0.98 0.08 -27.18
N LYS A 28 -0.96 1.33 -26.70
CA LYS A 28 -0.81 2.53 -27.54
C LYS A 28 0.61 3.14 -27.47
N ALA A 29 1.50 2.52 -26.71
CA ALA A 29 2.88 2.94 -26.49
C ALA A 29 3.81 1.73 -26.52
N ARG A 30 5.12 1.98 -26.49
CA ARG A 30 6.13 0.91 -26.39
C ARG A 30 5.95 0.13 -25.10
N GLU A 31 6.21 -1.17 -25.16
CA GLU A 31 6.05 -2.07 -24.02
C GLU A 31 6.87 -1.63 -22.80
N ASP A 32 8.12 -1.24 -23.01
CA ASP A 32 9.01 -0.78 -21.94
C ASP A 32 8.46 0.47 -21.22
N THR A 33 7.80 1.37 -21.97
CA THR A 33 7.16 2.55 -21.39
C THR A 33 5.99 2.13 -20.50
N ILE A 34 5.12 1.24 -20.99
CA ILE A 34 3.99 0.72 -20.21
C ILE A 34 4.48 0.03 -18.94
N ARG A 35 5.48 -0.85 -19.07
CA ARG A 35 6.11 -1.57 -17.96
C ARG A 35 6.65 -0.61 -16.90
N THR A 36 7.40 0.41 -17.33
CA THR A 36 8.00 1.40 -16.44
C THR A 36 6.92 2.20 -15.70
N THR A 37 5.88 2.65 -16.41
CA THR A 37 4.77 3.38 -15.80
C THR A 37 4.01 2.53 -14.77
N ILE A 38 3.71 1.26 -15.07
CA ILE A 38 3.04 0.37 -14.10
C ILE A 38 3.94 0.19 -12.87
N LYS A 39 5.24 -0.06 -13.08
CA LYS A 39 6.21 -0.20 -11.99
C LYS A 39 6.25 1.02 -11.08
N GLU A 40 6.32 2.22 -11.64
CA GLU A 40 6.32 3.47 -10.88
C GLU A 40 5.03 3.67 -10.08
N ILE A 41 3.87 3.37 -10.69
CA ILE A 41 2.57 3.48 -10.03
C ILE A 41 2.49 2.51 -8.84
N VAL A 42 2.87 1.24 -9.04
CA VAL A 42 2.85 0.21 -8.00
C VAL A 42 3.84 0.55 -6.89
N ALA A 43 5.05 0.98 -7.23
CA ALA A 43 6.07 1.37 -6.26
C ALA A 43 5.61 2.55 -5.40
N ARG A 44 5.04 3.59 -6.03
CA ARG A 44 4.47 4.73 -5.31
C ARG A 44 3.32 4.31 -4.39
N ASN A 45 2.45 3.40 -4.84
CA ASN A 45 1.35 2.91 -4.01
C ASN A 45 1.85 2.20 -2.73
N PHE A 46 2.89 1.37 -2.83
CA PHE A 46 3.51 0.75 -1.65
C PHE A 46 4.21 1.77 -0.73
N GLN A 47 4.85 2.80 -1.30
CA GLN A 47 5.45 3.87 -0.50
C GLN A 47 4.39 4.68 0.27
N GLU A 48 3.26 4.96 -0.35
CA GLU A 48 2.13 5.62 0.30
C GLU A 48 1.55 4.76 1.44
N GLU A 49 1.44 3.45 1.23
CA GLU A 49 1.02 2.50 2.27
C GLU A 49 2.02 2.46 3.44
N GLU A 50 3.32 2.43 3.16
CA GLU A 50 4.37 2.46 4.19
C GLU A 50 4.32 3.76 4.99
N ALA A 51 4.06 4.90 4.35
CA ALA A 51 3.88 6.17 5.03
C ALA A 51 2.66 6.18 5.96
N ILE A 52 1.55 5.56 5.54
CA ILE A 52 0.35 5.38 6.38
C ILE A 52 0.67 4.48 7.58
N GLU A 53 1.39 3.39 7.36
CA GLU A 53 1.78 2.45 8.40
C GLU A 53 2.70 3.10 9.45
N GLU A 54 3.71 3.86 9.01
CA GLU A 54 4.62 4.57 9.91
C GLU A 54 3.92 5.69 10.69
N GLU A 55 2.97 6.40 10.08
CA GLU A 55 2.12 7.35 10.80
C GLU A 55 1.25 6.65 11.85
N ALA A 56 0.63 5.52 11.49
CA ALA A 56 -0.18 4.73 12.43
C ALA A 56 0.64 4.27 13.65
N ARG A 57 1.88 3.82 13.43
CA ARG A 57 2.81 3.44 14.51
C ARG A 57 3.15 4.62 15.41
N LYS A 58 3.44 5.79 14.84
CA LYS A 58 3.70 7.02 15.61
C LYS A 58 2.49 7.44 16.45
N MET A 59 1.29 7.35 15.89
CA MET A 59 0.05 7.66 16.62
C MET A 59 -0.19 6.67 17.77
N LEU A 60 0.05 5.37 17.55
CA LEU A 60 -0.06 4.37 18.61
C LEU A 60 0.95 4.63 19.74
N ALA A 61 2.20 4.94 19.40
CA ALA A 61 3.25 5.23 20.36
C ALA A 61 2.97 6.50 21.19
N SER A 62 2.42 7.55 20.58
CA SER A 62 2.09 8.80 21.28
C SER A 62 0.88 8.68 22.21
N HIS A 63 -0.07 7.78 21.90
CA HIS A 63 -1.28 7.58 22.70
C HIS A 63 -1.16 6.45 23.73
N GLY A 64 -0.09 5.64 23.70
CA GLY A 64 0.13 4.51 24.60
C GLY A 64 0.18 4.87 26.10
N GLY A 65 0.32 6.15 26.46
CA GLY A 65 0.29 6.61 27.85
C GLY A 65 -1.02 7.26 28.32
N GLN A 66 -1.96 7.60 27.43
CA GLN A 66 -3.07 8.51 27.76
C GLN A 66 -4.47 7.90 27.71
N VAL A 67 -4.65 6.72 27.13
CA VAL A 67 -6.00 6.14 26.99
C VAL A 67 -6.40 5.35 28.24
N LYS A 68 -6.79 6.08 29.30
CA LYS A 68 -7.29 5.54 30.57
C LYS A 68 -8.56 4.67 30.46
N GLY A 69 -9.22 4.62 29.29
CA GLY A 69 -10.39 3.76 29.01
C GLY A 69 -10.09 2.48 28.22
N VAL A 70 -8.82 2.20 27.86
CA VAL A 70 -8.41 1.15 26.89
C VAL A 70 -7.53 0.06 27.53
N ARG A 71 -7.70 -0.20 28.83
CA ARG A 71 -6.97 -1.31 29.50
C ARG A 71 -7.27 -2.71 28.93
N GLU A 72 -8.25 -2.85 28.03
CA GLU A 72 -8.70 -4.16 27.49
C GLU A 72 -8.52 -4.33 25.97
N MET A 73 -8.10 -3.30 25.21
CA MET A 73 -8.01 -3.43 23.75
C MET A 73 -6.58 -3.77 23.31
N ASP A 74 -6.47 -4.83 22.51
CA ASP A 74 -5.22 -5.29 21.91
C ASP A 74 -4.57 -4.15 21.07
N PRO A 75 -3.30 -3.77 21.35
CA PRO A 75 -2.55 -2.78 20.57
C PRO A 75 -2.56 -3.03 19.06
N TYR A 76 -2.61 -4.29 18.63
CA TYR A 76 -2.70 -4.65 17.21
C TYR A 76 -4.03 -4.21 16.59
N LYS A 77 -5.15 -4.42 17.28
CA LYS A 77 -6.47 -3.97 16.80
C LYS A 77 -6.54 -2.45 16.70
N MET A 78 -5.93 -1.75 17.66
CA MET A 78 -5.88 -0.29 17.65
C MET A 78 -5.02 0.24 16.49
N PHE A 79 -3.88 -0.41 16.23
CA PHE A 79 -3.06 -0.12 15.05
C PHE A 79 -3.84 -0.29 13.74
N VAL A 80 -4.57 -1.39 13.57
CA VAL A 80 -5.39 -1.65 12.36
C VAL A 80 -6.44 -0.56 12.17
N LEU A 81 -7.14 -0.14 13.23
CA LEU A 81 -8.15 0.92 13.15
C LEU A 81 -7.56 2.29 12.81
N ILE A 82 -6.40 2.62 13.39
CA ILE A 82 -5.69 3.86 13.06
C ILE A 82 -5.26 3.83 11.59
N LYS A 83 -4.69 2.71 11.13
CA LYS A 83 -4.29 2.52 9.72
C LYS A 83 -5.47 2.71 8.77
N GLN A 84 -6.63 2.10 9.08
CA GLN A 84 -7.86 2.25 8.29
C GLN A 84 -8.36 3.69 8.24
N LYS A 85 -8.40 4.39 9.37
CA LYS A 85 -8.82 5.81 9.40
C LYS A 85 -7.87 6.71 8.61
N LEU A 86 -6.56 6.47 8.70
CA LEU A 86 -5.55 7.22 7.96
C LEU A 86 -5.68 6.97 6.45
N ALA A 87 -5.87 5.72 6.04
CA ALA A 87 -6.07 5.37 4.63
C ALA A 87 -7.34 6.03 4.06
N GLN A 88 -8.47 5.94 4.76
CA GLN A 88 -9.73 6.60 4.36
C GLN A 88 -9.55 8.11 4.20
N LYS A 89 -8.87 8.77 5.14
CA LYS A 89 -8.60 10.22 5.09
C LYS A 89 -7.74 10.61 3.88
N ARG A 90 -6.83 9.74 3.44
CA ARG A 90 -5.96 9.95 2.29
C ARG A 90 -6.58 9.48 0.96
N GLY A 91 -7.79 8.93 0.98
CA GLY A 91 -8.39 8.28 -0.20
C GLY A 91 -7.62 7.04 -0.65
N PHE A 92 -6.82 6.44 0.23
CA PHE A 92 -6.04 5.24 -0.05
C PHE A 92 -6.88 3.99 0.23
N ILE A 93 -6.84 3.03 -0.69
CA ILE A 93 -7.55 1.76 -0.57
C ILE A 93 -6.57 0.74 0.04
N LEU A 94 -6.91 0.19 1.20
CA LEU A 94 -6.14 -0.85 1.91
C LEU A 94 -6.53 -2.26 1.50
#